data_AF-A0A5N5E922-F1
#
_entry.id   AF-A0A5N5E922-F1
#
_cell.length_a   1.000
_cell.length_b   1.000
_cell.length_c   1.000
_cell.angle_alpha   90.00
_cell.angle_beta   90.00
_cell.angle_gamma   90.00
#
_symmetry.space_group_name_H-M   'P 1'
#
loop_
_entity.id
_entity.type
_entity.pdbx_description
1 polymer ?
#
loop_
_entity_poly.entity_id
_entity_poly.type
_entity_poly.pdbx_seq_one_letter_code
_entity_poly.pdbx_strand_id
1 'polypeptide(L)'
;MTLIADSAIDTLWYTRCPVPTASGLANSLGWLDRTANESGVRFGVLQDAGPELAVRHFDHHLSGLIREGGNVPALAARASGSPTRLIGLTWIDEAQAILVRGDSDIREAGLLAGARIGIPAWAADQARSFPRAMALHGFASALRLGELSFADVTLVEVATTAAPEVRTASSTRN
;
A
#
# COMPACT_ATOMS: atom_id res chain seq x y z
N MET A 1 -16.43 -37.41 -17.88
CA MET A 1 -17.04 -36.41 -16.97
C MET A 1 -16.20 -36.39 -15.71
N THR A 2 -15.17 -35.55 -15.69
CA THR A 2 -14.37 -35.33 -14.48
C THR A 2 -15.17 -34.41 -13.58
N LEU A 3 -15.51 -34.88 -12.39
CA LEU A 3 -16.17 -34.09 -11.37
C LEU A 3 -15.26 -32.91 -11.03
N ILE A 4 -15.71 -31.69 -11.36
CA ILE A 4 -15.09 -30.46 -10.89
C ILE A 4 -15.28 -30.48 -9.38
N ALA A 5 -14.18 -30.52 -8.62
CA ALA A 5 -14.23 -30.33 -7.19
C ALA A 5 -14.99 -29.03 -6.92
N ASP A 6 -16.02 -29.08 -6.08
CA ASP A 6 -16.79 -27.90 -5.67
C ASP A 6 -15.79 -26.86 -5.17
N SER A 7 -15.58 -25.81 -5.95
CA SER A 7 -14.55 -24.82 -5.64
C SER A 7 -15.01 -24.10 -4.38
N ALA A 8 -14.17 -24.08 -3.34
CA ALA A 8 -14.45 -23.32 -2.12
C ALA A 8 -14.58 -21.80 -2.36
N ILE A 9 -14.31 -21.34 -3.59
CA ILE A 9 -14.42 -19.96 -4.05
C ILE A 9 -15.18 -19.87 -5.37
N ASP A 10 -16.18 -19.00 -5.45
CA ASP A 10 -16.94 -18.75 -6.70
C ASP A 10 -16.32 -17.65 -7.57
N THR A 11 -15.41 -16.86 -7.00
CA THR A 11 -14.86 -15.66 -7.66
C THR A 11 -13.43 -15.40 -7.17
N LEU A 12 -12.51 -15.24 -8.12
CA LEU A 12 -11.20 -14.66 -7.91
C LEU A 12 -11.34 -13.14 -7.94
N TRP A 13 -11.17 -12.50 -6.79
CA TRP A 13 -11.19 -11.05 -6.68
C TRP A 13 -9.76 -10.51 -6.78
N TYR A 14 -9.57 -9.47 -7.58
CA TYR A 14 -8.33 -8.73 -7.68
C TYR A 14 -8.53 -7.29 -7.22
N THR A 15 -7.52 -6.71 -6.59
CA THR A 15 -7.51 -5.29 -6.28
C THR A 15 -6.24 -4.60 -6.72
N ARG A 16 -6.42 -3.45 -7.38
CA ARG A 16 -5.32 -2.61 -7.86
C ARG A 16 -4.70 -1.85 -6.71
N CYS A 17 -3.38 -1.95 -6.56
CA CYS A 17 -2.58 -0.98 -5.83
C CYS A 17 -1.86 -0.08 -6.84
N PRO A 18 -1.68 1.21 -6.55
CA PRO A 18 -0.94 2.17 -7.38
C PRO A 18 0.58 2.03 -7.23
N VAL A 19 1.08 0.81 -7.35
CA VAL A 19 2.50 0.45 -7.35
C VAL A 19 2.75 -0.51 -8.51
N PRO A 20 3.96 -0.56 -9.08
CA PRO A 20 4.24 -1.49 -10.18
C PRO A 20 4.21 -2.93 -9.65
N THR A 21 3.20 -3.70 -10.06
CA THR A 21 2.98 -5.08 -9.60
C THR A 21 2.92 -6.07 -10.75
N ALA A 22 3.39 -7.29 -10.53
CA ALA A 22 3.27 -8.36 -11.50
C ALA A 22 1.79 -8.70 -11.78
N SER A 23 0.96 -8.70 -10.74
CA SER A 23 -0.49 -8.87 -10.84
C SER A 23 -1.18 -7.73 -11.61
N GLY A 24 -0.68 -6.49 -11.53
CA GLY A 24 -1.17 -5.37 -12.34
C GLY A 24 -0.91 -5.57 -13.83
N LEU A 25 0.28 -6.06 -14.19
CA LEU A 25 0.61 -6.45 -15.56
C LEU A 25 -0.23 -7.64 -16.02
N ALA A 26 -0.33 -8.69 -15.19
CA ALA A 26 -1.13 -9.88 -15.48
C ALA A 26 -2.61 -9.52 -15.70
N ASN A 27 -3.17 -8.63 -14.89
CA ASN A 27 -4.52 -8.11 -15.08
C ASN A 27 -4.65 -7.38 -16.42
N SER A 28 -3.71 -6.47 -16.73
CA SER A 28 -3.74 -5.67 -17.96
C SER A 28 -3.61 -6.51 -19.24
N LEU A 29 -2.89 -7.63 -19.18
CA LEU A 29 -2.75 -8.59 -20.27
C LEU A 29 -3.87 -9.64 -20.32
N GLY A 30 -4.86 -9.55 -19.43
CA GLY A 30 -5.99 -10.47 -19.31
C GLY A 30 -5.63 -11.87 -18.79
N TRP A 31 -4.47 -12.03 -18.16
CA TRP A 31 -3.99 -13.34 -17.69
C TRP A 31 -4.80 -13.82 -16.50
N LEU A 32 -5.11 -12.94 -15.55
CA LEU A 32 -5.90 -13.30 -14.35
C LEU A 32 -7.31 -13.77 -14.71
N ASP A 33 -7.98 -13.08 -15.62
CA ASP A 33 -9.32 -13.44 -16.11
C ASP A 33 -9.30 -14.80 -16.83
N ARG A 34 -8.35 -15.02 -17.74
CA ARG A 34 -8.22 -16.32 -18.42
C ARG A 34 -7.96 -17.45 -17.44
N THR A 35 -7.02 -17.29 -16.49
CA THR A 35 -6.72 -18.31 -15.48
C THR A 35 -7.92 -18.60 -14.57
N ALA A 36 -8.70 -17.58 -14.20
CA ALA A 36 -9.94 -17.76 -13.45
C ALA A 36 -10.97 -18.60 -14.22
N ASN A 37 -11.25 -18.23 -15.48
CA ASN A 37 -12.20 -18.94 -16.33
C ASN A 37 -11.77 -20.39 -16.62
N GLU A 38 -10.48 -20.62 -16.89
CA GLU A 38 -9.90 -21.97 -17.07
C GLU A 38 -10.06 -22.83 -15.80
N SER A 39 -10.08 -22.20 -14.63
CA SER A 39 -10.30 -22.84 -13.34
C SER A 39 -11.78 -22.94 -12.94
N GLY A 40 -12.70 -22.49 -13.81
CA GLY A 40 -14.14 -22.53 -13.54
C GLY A 40 -14.64 -21.50 -12.51
N VAL A 41 -13.87 -20.44 -12.22
CA VAL A 41 -14.25 -19.37 -11.28
C VAL A 41 -14.41 -18.04 -11.99
N ARG A 42 -15.30 -17.17 -11.48
CA ARG A 42 -15.46 -15.82 -12.04
C ARG A 42 -14.25 -14.95 -11.70
N PHE A 43 -13.97 -13.93 -12.52
CA PHE A 43 -12.99 -12.90 -12.21
C PHE A 43 -13.67 -11.57 -11.90
N GLY A 44 -13.19 -10.86 -10.89
CA GLY A 44 -13.71 -9.54 -10.53
C GLY A 44 -12.62 -8.59 -10.03
N VAL A 45 -12.71 -7.32 -10.42
CA VAL A 45 -11.83 -6.26 -9.91
C VAL A 45 -12.60 -5.43 -8.89
N LEU A 46 -12.10 -5.30 -7.66
CA LEU A 46 -12.82 -4.63 -6.57
C LEU A 46 -13.25 -3.21 -6.91
N GLN A 47 -12.39 -2.46 -7.60
CA GLN A 47 -12.67 -1.07 -7.99
C GLN A 47 -13.83 -0.95 -9.00
N ASP A 48 -14.16 -2.03 -9.73
CA ASP A 48 -15.24 -2.06 -10.71
C ASP A 48 -16.55 -2.61 -10.09
N ALA A 49 -16.47 -3.18 -8.88
CA ALA A 49 -17.58 -3.89 -8.20
C ALA A 49 -18.39 -2.99 -7.24
N GLY A 50 -18.03 -1.71 -7.11
CA GLY A 50 -18.75 -0.72 -6.30
C GLY A 50 -18.21 -0.47 -4.89
N PRO A 51 -18.75 0.53 -4.17
CA PRO A 51 -18.18 1.03 -2.92
C PRO A 51 -18.21 0.02 -1.76
N GLU A 52 -19.19 -0.89 -1.72
CA GLU A 52 -19.31 -1.90 -0.67
C GLU A 52 -18.14 -2.89 -0.65
N LEU A 53 -17.59 -3.19 -1.83
CA LEU A 53 -16.44 -4.09 -1.97
C LEU A 53 -15.11 -3.35 -1.95
N ALA A 54 -15.10 -2.03 -2.17
CA ALA A 54 -13.87 -1.22 -2.14
C ALA A 54 -13.14 -1.28 -0.79
N VAL A 55 -13.86 -1.38 0.34
CA VAL A 55 -13.27 -1.51 1.68
C VAL A 55 -12.40 -2.77 1.82
N ARG A 56 -12.70 -3.82 1.04
CA ARG A 56 -11.96 -5.09 1.07
C ARG A 56 -10.52 -4.94 0.57
N HIS A 57 -10.19 -3.82 -0.09
CA HIS A 57 -8.82 -3.44 -0.40
C HIS A 57 -7.93 -3.29 0.84
N PHE A 58 -8.50 -2.88 1.98
CA PHE A 58 -7.76 -2.59 3.20
C PHE A 58 -7.94 -3.65 4.29
N ASP A 59 -9.14 -4.20 4.46
CA ASP A 59 -9.41 -5.18 5.52
C ASP A 59 -9.12 -6.64 5.11
N HIS A 60 -9.06 -6.89 3.80
CA HIS A 60 -8.84 -8.20 3.17
C HIS A 60 -9.85 -9.29 3.59
N HIS A 61 -11.02 -8.93 4.11
CA HIS A 61 -12.08 -9.86 4.50
C HIS A 61 -12.98 -10.22 3.31
N LEU A 62 -12.38 -10.85 2.29
CA LEU A 62 -13.09 -11.33 1.12
C LEU A 62 -12.46 -12.64 0.62
N SER A 63 -13.25 -13.71 0.55
CA SER A 63 -12.80 -15.00 0.03
C SER A 63 -12.41 -14.87 -1.44
N GLY A 64 -11.31 -15.52 -1.85
CA GLY A 64 -10.79 -15.44 -3.21
C GLY A 64 -10.12 -14.11 -3.56
N LEU A 65 -9.87 -13.21 -2.61
CA LEU A 65 -9.16 -11.95 -2.87
C LEU A 65 -7.64 -12.15 -2.97
N ILE A 66 -7.08 -11.72 -4.10
CA ILE A 66 -5.65 -11.50 -4.28
C ILE A 66 -5.33 -10.01 -4.30
N ARG A 67 -4.26 -9.65 -3.58
CA ARG A 67 -3.71 -8.30 -3.51
C ARG A 67 -2.20 -8.38 -3.57
N GLU A 68 -1.61 -7.67 -4.52
CA GLU A 68 -0.19 -7.33 -4.53
C GLU A 68 -0.08 -5.82 -4.40
N GLY A 69 0.78 -5.34 -3.50
CA GLY A 69 0.99 -3.92 -3.31
C GLY A 69 1.78 -3.62 -2.04
N GLY A 70 1.74 -2.38 -1.58
CA GLY A 70 2.45 -1.95 -0.38
C GLY A 70 2.18 -2.85 0.83
N ASN A 71 3.21 -3.12 1.62
CA ASN A 71 3.15 -4.05 2.75
C ASN A 71 2.34 -3.52 3.94
N VAL A 72 2.28 -2.19 4.16
CA VAL A 72 1.63 -1.61 5.34
C VAL A 72 0.15 -2.02 5.47
N PRO A 73 -0.73 -1.89 4.45
CA PRO A 73 -2.11 -2.38 4.58
C PRO A 73 -2.20 -3.89 4.80
N ALA A 74 -1.31 -4.69 4.19
CA ALA A 74 -1.31 -6.15 4.38
C ALA A 74 -0.90 -6.57 5.80
N LEU A 75 0.09 -5.90 6.38
CA LEU A 75 0.50 -6.08 7.76
C LEU A 75 -0.61 -5.63 8.71
N ALA A 76 -1.24 -4.48 8.47
CA ALA A 76 -2.35 -3.98 9.27
C ALA A 76 -3.55 -4.95 9.25
N ALA A 77 -3.99 -5.38 8.06
CA ALA A 77 -5.08 -6.35 7.92
C ALA A 77 -4.80 -7.65 8.68
N ARG A 78 -3.58 -8.20 8.54
CA ARG A 78 -3.18 -9.42 9.23
C ARG A 78 -3.13 -9.22 10.76
N ALA A 79 -2.62 -8.09 11.23
CA ALA A 79 -2.59 -7.75 12.64
C ALA A 79 -4.00 -7.60 13.23
N SER A 80 -4.97 -7.14 12.44
CA SER A 80 -6.39 -7.06 12.79
C SER A 80 -7.15 -8.40 12.68
N GLY A 81 -6.47 -9.51 12.40
CA GLY A 81 -7.07 -10.85 12.37
C GLY A 81 -7.55 -11.32 11.01
N SER A 82 -7.30 -10.56 9.93
CA SER A 82 -7.65 -11.00 8.58
C SER A 82 -6.93 -12.30 8.21
N PRO A 83 -7.61 -13.34 7.71
CA PRO A 83 -7.07 -14.70 7.54
C PRO A 83 -6.20 -14.84 6.28
N THR A 84 -5.38 -13.84 5.96
CA THR A 84 -4.57 -13.77 4.74
C THR A 84 -3.42 -14.78 4.74
N ARG A 85 -2.77 -14.99 3.59
CA ARG A 85 -1.50 -15.73 3.45
C ARG A 85 -0.58 -14.95 2.53
N LEU A 86 0.70 -14.87 2.88
CA LEU A 86 1.73 -14.30 2.00
C LEU A 86 2.16 -15.39 1.01
N ILE A 87 2.00 -15.12 -0.28
CA ILE A 87 2.30 -16.09 -1.34
C ILE A 87 3.50 -15.69 -2.21
N GLY A 88 3.93 -14.44 -2.14
CA GLY A 88 5.03 -13.90 -2.93
C GLY A 88 5.43 -12.50 -2.50
N LEU A 89 6.65 -12.09 -2.86
CA LEU A 89 7.20 -10.76 -2.63
C LEU A 89 7.82 -10.25 -3.93
N THR A 90 7.48 -9.02 -4.28
CA THR A 90 8.10 -8.28 -5.38
C THR A 90 8.88 -7.13 -4.74
N TRP A 91 10.20 -7.10 -4.94
CA TRP A 91 11.03 -5.98 -4.48
C TRP A 91 11.05 -4.89 -5.55
N ILE A 92 10.89 -3.65 -5.10
CA ILE A 92 10.98 -2.45 -5.92
C ILE A 92 12.05 -1.57 -5.28
N ASP A 93 12.97 -1.06 -6.09
CA ASP A 93 13.91 -0.04 -5.63
C ASP A 93 13.12 1.25 -5.35
N GLU A 94 12.90 1.54 -4.07
CA GLU A 94 12.26 2.77 -3.62
C GLU A 94 13.32 3.80 -3.21
N ALA A 95 13.20 5.01 -3.75
CA ALA A 95 13.93 6.17 -3.26
C ALA A 95 13.01 7.03 -2.40
N GLN A 96 13.43 7.29 -1.16
CA GLN A 96 12.78 8.25 -0.27
C GLN A 96 13.68 9.46 -0.08
N ALA A 97 13.08 10.65 -0.03
CA ALA A 97 13.81 11.90 0.18
C ALA A 97 13.16 12.71 1.29
N ILE A 98 13.99 13.36 2.10
CA ILE A 98 13.56 14.40 3.04
C ILE A 98 13.75 15.73 2.34
N LEU A 99 12.65 16.47 2.18
CA LEU A 99 12.66 17.77 1.53
C LEU A 99 12.77 18.89 2.56
N VAL A 100 13.69 19.80 2.31
CA VAL A 100 13.86 21.06 3.05
C VAL A 100 13.82 22.23 2.07
N ARG A 101 13.64 23.45 2.58
CA ARG A 101 13.74 24.63 1.71
C ARG A 101 15.17 24.82 1.19
N GLY A 102 15.29 25.51 0.06
CA GLY A 102 16.60 25.81 -0.55
C GLY A 102 17.52 26.63 0.35
N ASP A 103 16.96 27.45 1.25
CA ASP A 103 17.66 28.29 2.22
C ASP A 103 17.91 27.60 3.58
N SER A 104 17.55 26.33 3.73
CA SER A 104 17.81 25.56 4.95
C SER A 104 19.29 25.17 5.07
N ASP A 105 19.85 25.25 6.28
CA ASP A 105 21.21 24.77 6.57
C ASP A 105 21.30 23.23 6.64
N ILE A 106 20.17 22.52 6.63
CA ILE A 106 20.15 21.05 6.65
C ILE A 106 20.59 20.52 5.28
N ARG A 107 21.84 20.04 5.21
CA ARG A 107 22.45 19.46 4.00
C ARG A 107 22.80 17.98 4.10
N GLU A 108 22.72 17.41 5.30
CA GLU A 108 23.02 16.01 5.58
C GLU A 108 22.20 15.50 6.76
N ALA A 109 22.19 14.18 6.95
CA ALA A 109 21.36 13.51 7.95
C ALA A 109 21.64 13.98 9.39
N GLY A 110 22.91 14.20 9.76
CA GLY A 110 23.28 14.64 11.11
C GLY A 110 22.75 16.04 11.46
N LEU A 111 22.46 16.87 10.46
CA LEU A 111 21.90 18.22 10.64
C LEU A 111 20.38 18.20 10.88
N LEU A 112 19.76 17.01 11.00
CA LEU A 112 18.38 16.88 11.46
C LEU A 112 18.24 17.09 12.97
N ALA A 113 19.31 17.06 13.76
CA ALA A 113 19.24 17.25 15.20
C ALA A 113 18.54 18.58 15.57
N GLY A 114 17.55 18.51 16.46
CA GLY A 114 16.71 19.63 16.86
C GLY A 114 15.67 20.07 15.83
N ALA A 115 15.63 19.46 14.64
CA ALA A 115 14.68 19.85 13.59
C ALA A 115 13.24 19.46 13.93
N ARG A 116 12.30 20.17 13.30
CA ARG A 116 10.87 19.80 13.29
C ARG A 116 10.60 18.97 12.05
N ILE A 117 10.26 17.70 12.22
CA ILE A 117 9.97 16.78 11.11
C ILE A 117 8.46 16.63 10.91
N GLY A 118 8.00 16.88 9.68
CA GLY A 118 6.60 16.77 9.30
C GLY A 118 6.21 15.31 9.07
N ILE A 119 5.25 14.80 9.86
CA ILE A 119 4.74 13.44 9.74
C ILE A 119 3.25 13.51 9.39
N PRO A 120 2.76 12.80 8.35
CA PRO A 120 1.32 12.75 8.08
C PRO A 120 0.55 12.34 9.34
N ALA A 121 -0.52 13.07 9.66
CA ALA A 121 -1.42 12.74 10.75
C ALA A 121 -2.03 11.33 10.55
N TRP A 122 -2.68 10.82 11.59
CA TRP A 122 -3.40 9.56 11.51
C TRP A 122 -4.56 9.65 10.50
N ALA A 123 -4.72 8.64 9.64
CA ALA A 123 -5.81 8.57 8.68
C ALA A 123 -7.07 7.94 9.32
N ALA A 124 -8.05 7.51 8.52
CA ALA A 124 -9.27 6.90 9.06
C ALA A 124 -9.01 5.64 9.91
N ASP A 125 -7.98 4.87 9.60
CA ASP A 125 -7.58 3.66 10.33
C ASP A 125 -6.09 3.32 10.14
N GLN A 126 -5.64 2.22 10.76
CA GLN A 126 -4.25 1.77 10.70
C GLN A 126 -3.80 1.41 9.28
N ALA A 127 -4.65 0.75 8.48
CA ALA A 127 -4.31 0.34 7.12
C ALA A 127 -4.19 1.55 6.17
N ARG A 128 -5.08 2.53 6.33
CA ARG A 128 -5.09 3.80 5.60
C ARG A 128 -4.04 4.79 6.10
N SER A 129 -3.44 4.57 7.27
CA SER A 129 -2.33 5.38 7.78
C SER A 129 -0.97 5.03 7.16
N PHE A 130 -0.95 4.35 6.00
CA PHE A 130 0.28 3.98 5.31
C PHE A 130 1.20 5.18 4.95
N PRO A 131 0.72 6.40 4.60
CA PRO A 131 1.64 7.51 4.34
C PRO A 131 2.43 7.90 5.61
N ARG A 132 1.79 7.83 6.77
CA ARG A 132 2.43 8.04 8.07
C ARG A 132 3.50 7.00 8.32
N ALA A 133 3.17 5.72 8.11
CA ALA A 133 4.12 4.61 8.30
C ALA A 133 5.34 4.76 7.38
N MET A 134 5.13 5.11 6.11
CA MET A 134 6.21 5.35 5.14
C MET A 134 7.09 6.54 5.54
N ALA A 135 6.49 7.66 5.96
CA ALA A 135 7.24 8.83 6.43
C ALA A 135 8.08 8.51 7.67
N LEU A 136 7.49 7.82 8.66
CA LEU A 136 8.21 7.39 9.86
C LEU A 136 9.38 6.46 9.50
N HIS A 137 9.20 5.51 8.58
CA HIS A 137 10.29 4.65 8.11
C HIS A 137 11.42 5.44 7.43
N GLY A 138 11.06 6.41 6.57
CA GLY A 138 12.02 7.28 5.89
C GLY A 138 12.83 8.12 6.87
N PHE A 139 12.16 8.76 7.85
CA PHE A 139 12.85 9.52 8.89
C PHE A 139 13.68 8.63 9.81
N ALA A 140 13.18 7.46 10.24
CA ALA A 140 13.97 6.53 11.04
C ALA A 140 15.27 6.11 10.31
N SER A 141 15.17 5.86 9.01
CA SER A 141 16.33 5.51 8.18
C SER A 141 17.32 6.67 8.05
N ALA A 142 16.84 7.88 7.79
CA ALA A 142 17.69 9.07 7.67
C ALA A 142 18.34 9.46 8.99
N LEU A 143 17.59 9.47 10.10
CA LEU A 143 18.11 9.77 11.44
C LEU A 143 19.24 8.79 11.79
N ARG A 144 19.06 7.50 11.54
CA ARG A 144 20.09 6.49 11.76
C ARG A 144 21.36 6.75 10.95
N LEU A 145 21.26 7.28 9.72
CA LEU A 145 22.44 7.66 8.93
C LEU A 145 23.22 8.83 9.53
N GLY A 146 22.56 9.68 10.33
CA GLY A 146 23.18 10.77 11.07
C GLY A 146 23.50 10.42 12.53
N GLU A 147 23.42 9.14 12.92
CA GLU A 147 23.57 8.69 14.32
C GLU A 147 22.54 9.32 15.29
N LEU A 148 21.37 9.69 14.77
CA LEU A 148 20.26 10.27 15.51
C LEU A 148 19.12 9.27 15.69
N SER A 149 18.17 9.65 16.53
CA SER A 149 16.92 8.96 16.78
C SER A 149 15.74 9.93 16.77
N PHE A 150 14.52 9.42 16.93
CA PHE A 150 13.35 10.29 17.10
C PHE A 150 13.38 11.13 18.38
N ALA A 151 14.24 10.82 19.36
CA ALA A 151 14.43 11.65 20.54
C ALA A 151 15.15 12.98 20.21
N ASP A 152 15.88 13.02 19.10
CA ASP A 152 16.71 14.16 18.70
C ASP A 152 15.95 15.15 17.80
N VAL A 153 14.66 14.93 17.55
CA VAL A 153 13.81 15.74 16.67
C VAL A 153 12.44 15.98 17.28
N THR A 154 11.75 17.01 16.79
CA THR A 154 10.35 17.28 17.15
C THR A 154 9.42 16.80 16.05
N LEU A 155 8.57 15.81 16.34
CA LEU A 155 7.54 15.37 15.40
C LEU A 155 6.41 16.40 15.34
N VAL A 156 6.06 16.82 14.14
CA VAL A 156 4.94 17.72 13.88
C VAL A 156 3.98 17.01 12.95
N GLU A 157 2.75 16.79 13.41
CA GLU A 157 1.72 16.22 12.54
C GLU A 157 1.30 17.23 11.47
N VAL A 158 1.28 16.77 10.22
CA VAL A 158 0.75 17.53 9.08
C VAL A 158 -0.57 16.93 8.64
N ALA A 159 -1.50 17.79 8.22
CA ALA A 159 -2.82 17.35 7.79
C ALA A 159 -2.74 16.26 6.71
N THR A 160 -3.54 15.21 6.87
CA THR A 160 -3.64 14.10 5.92
C THR A 160 -5.08 13.94 5.46
N THR A 161 -5.27 13.33 4.28
CA THR A 161 -6.60 12.89 3.84
C THR A 161 -7.03 11.65 4.63
N ALA A 162 -8.31 11.56 5.01
CA ALA A 162 -8.83 10.41 5.76
C ALA A 162 -8.74 9.07 4.99
N ALA A 163 -8.83 9.13 3.66
CA ALA A 163 -8.64 7.99 2.76
C ALA A 163 -7.54 8.35 1.75
N PRO A 164 -6.26 8.24 2.14
CA PRO A 164 -5.18 8.54 1.23
C PRO A 164 -5.14 7.48 0.12
N GLU A 165 -5.03 7.98 -1.11
CA GLU A 165 -4.82 7.19 -2.31
C GLU A 165 -3.48 7.60 -2.89
N VAL A 166 -2.64 6.64 -3.26
CA VAL A 166 -1.47 6.96 -4.07
C VAL A 166 -1.98 7.16 -5.50
N ARG A 167 -2.09 8.42 -5.92
CA ARG A 167 -2.58 8.80 -7.26
C ARG A 167 -1.42 8.74 -8.24
N THR A 168 -1.57 8.06 -9.37
CA THR A 168 -0.51 7.96 -10.40
C THR A 168 -0.55 9.07 -11.47
N ALA A 169 -1.65 9.82 -11.64
CA ALA A 169 -1.71 11.13 -12.33
C ALA A 169 -3.13 11.72 -12.28
N SER A 170 -3.21 13.05 -12.45
CA SER A 170 -4.44 13.82 -12.72
C SER A 170 -5.28 13.20 -13.85
N SER A 171 -6.60 13.15 -13.69
CA SER A 171 -7.57 12.73 -14.72
C SER A 171 -7.71 13.71 -15.90
N THR A 172 -6.69 14.50 -16.18
CA THR A 172 -6.65 15.43 -17.32
C THR A 172 -5.44 15.12 -18.18
N ARG A 173 -5.61 14.19 -19.12
CA ARG A 173 -4.93 14.29 -20.41
C ARG A 173 -6.06 14.49 -21.43
N ASN A 174 -5.96 15.61 -22.15
CA ASN A 174 -6.81 15.97 -23.29
C ASN A 174 -6.88 14.83 -24.31
#